data_AF-A0A7C7BXA4-F1
#
_entry.id   AF-A0A7C7BXA4-F1
#
_cell.length_a   1.000
_cell.length_b   1.000
_cell.length_c   1.000
_cell.angle_alpha   90.00
_cell.angle_beta   90.00
_cell.angle_gamma   90.00
#
_symmetry.space_group_name_H-M   'P 1'
#
loop_
_entity.id
_entity.type
_entity.pdbx_description
1 polymer ?
#
loop_
_entity_poly.entity_id
_entity_poly.type
_entity_poly.pdbx_seq_one_letter_code
_entity_poly.pdbx_strand_id
1 'polypeptide(L)' 'MRFLGIDPGLRNTGWGVIEACDNIISHVADGRIVSDGKAPMADRL' A
#
# COMPACT_ATOMS: atom_id res chain seq x y z
N MET A 1 17.03 -2.96 -6.06
CA MET A 1 16.52 -2.56 -4.74
C MET A 1 15.01 -2.47 -4.81
N ARG A 2 14.26 -2.91 -3.80
CA ARG A 2 12.79 -2.82 -3.80
C ARG A 2 12.31 -1.71 -2.89
N PHE A 3 11.31 -0.96 -3.35
CA PHE A 3 10.68 0.12 -2.62
C PHE A 3 9.21 -0.20 -2.43
N LEU A 4 8.70 0.05 -1.22
CA LEU A 4 7.29 -0.06 -0.87
C LEU A 4 6.77 1.35 -0.58
N GLY A 5 5.80 1.80 -1.38
CA GLY A 5 5.02 3.00 -1.10
C GLY A 5 3.74 2.63 -0.37
N ILE A 6 3.40 3.39 0.67
CA ILE A 6 2.16 3.24 1.43
C ILE A 6 1.41 4.57 1.40
N ASP A 7 0.13 4.53 1.03
CA ASP A 7 -0.82 5.63 1.11
C ASP A 7 -1.88 5.29 2.17
N PRO A 8 -1.65 5.67 3.45
CA PRO A 8 -2.48 5.23 4.55
C PRO A 8 -3.81 5.96 4.60
N GLY A 9 -4.90 5.19 4.73
CA GLY A 9 -6.23 5.76 4.89
C GLY A 9 -7.14 4.89 5.74
N LEU A 10 -7.91 5.54 6.64
CA LEU A 10 -8.79 4.87 7.60
C LEU A 10 -9.81 3.92 6.97
N ARG A 11 -10.21 4.13 5.72
CA ARG A 11 -11.12 3.25 4.99
C ARG A 11 -10.40 2.39 3.95
N ASN A 12 -9.30 2.93 3.43
CA ASN A 12 -8.67 2.56 2.19
C ASN A 12 -7.18 2.87 2.33
N THR A 13 -6.36 1.86 2.50
CA THR A 13 -4.91 2.01 2.49
C THR A 13 -4.38 1.45 1.18
N GLY A 14 -3.83 2.31 0.34
CA GLY A 14 -3.16 1.92 -0.90
C GLY A 14 -1.73 1.47 -0.62
N TRP A 15 -1.23 0.54 -1.42
CA TRP A 15 0.18 0.16 -1.41
C TRP A 15 0.67 -0.14 -2.81
N GLY A 16 1.97 0.06 -3.04
CA GLY A 16 2.62 -0.24 -4.31
C GLY A 16 4.08 -0.60 -4.11
N VAL A 17 4.58 -1.51 -4.94
CA VAL A 17 5.98 -1.97 -4.94
C VAL A 17 6.59 -1.70 -6.31
N ILE A 18 7.78 -1.11 -6.28
CA ILE A 18 8.64 -0.94 -7.45
C ILE A 18 10.00 -1.58 -7.18
N GLU A 19 10.65 -2.00 -8.24
CA GLU A 19 12.06 -2.39 -8.22
C GLU A 19 12.87 -1.32 -8.96
N ALA A 20 13.94 -0.84 -8.32
CA ALA A 20 14.91 0.04 -8.96
C ALA A 20 16.24 -0.70 -9.13
N CYS A 21 16.73 -0.70 -10.36
CA CYS A 21 18.04 -1.20 -10.76
C CYS A 21 18.71 -0.10 -11.60
N ASP A 22 19.75 0.52 -11.03
CA ASP A 22 20.40 1.71 -11.59
C ASP A 22 19.37 2.82 -11.91
N ASN A 23 19.29 3.25 -13.17
CA ASN A 23 18.34 4.27 -13.64
C ASN A 23 17.02 3.68 -14.18
N ILE A 24 16.77 2.39 -13.95
CA ILE A 24 15.56 1.71 -14.39
C ILE A 24 14.65 1.48 -13.19
N ILE A 25 13.39 1.87 -13.33
CA ILE A 25 12.33 1.58 -12.38
C ILE A 25 11.30 0.70 -13.07
N SER A 26 10.95 -0.42 -12.44
CA SER A 26 9.89 -1.32 -12.88
C SER A 26 8.80 -1.44 -11.83
N HIS A 27 7.56 -1.50 -12.30
CA HIS A 27 6.42 -1.88 -11.46
C HIS A 27 6.53 -3.37 -11.10
N VAL A 28 6.20 -3.69 -9.85
CA VAL A 28 6.18 -5.07 -9.34
C VAL A 28 4.76 -5.50 -8.99
N ALA A 29 4.08 -4.71 -8.16
CA ALA A 29 2.71 -4.99 -7.72
C ALA A 29 2.11 -3.74 -7.08
N ASP A 30 0.79 -3.67 -7.02
CA ASP A 30 0.04 -2.68 -6.26
C ASP A 30 -1.28 -3.27 -5.75
N GLY A 31 -1.88 -2.58 -4.80
CA GLY A 31 -3.17 -2.96 -4.28
C GLY A 31 -3.72 -1.97 -3.27
N ARG A 32 -4.86 -2.34 -2.70
CA ARG A 32 -5.52 -1.57 -1.65
C ARG A 32 -6.13 -2.50 -0.61
N ILE A 33 -5.96 -2.13 0.64
CA ILE A 33 -6.64 -2.74 1.77
C ILE A 33 -7.87 -1.89 2.05
N VAL A 34 -9.04 -2.52 2.05
CA VAL A 34 -10.32 -1.89 2.40
C VAL A 34 -10.68 -2.33 3.81
N SER A 35 -10.71 -1.38 4.74
CA SER A 35 -11.16 -1.67 6.11
C SER A 35 -12.69 -1.63 6.15
N ASP A 36 -13.31 -2.51 6.93
CA ASP A 36 -14.75 -2.39 7.21
C ASP A 36 -15.02 -1.12 8.02
N GLY A 37 -15.74 -0.17 7.41
CA GLY A 37 -16.10 1.09 8.04
C GLY A 37 -17.06 0.94 9.23
N LYS A 38 -17.68 -0.23 9.40
CA LYS A 38 -18.58 -0.57 10.52
C LYS A 38 -17.85 -1.24 11.69
N ALA A 39 -16.62 -1.71 11.48
CA ALA A 39 -15.83 -2.29 12.55
C ALA A 39 -15.38 -1.19 13.55
N PRO A 40 -15.26 -1.53 14.84
CA PRO A 40 -14.65 -0.66 15.86
C PRO A 40 -13.30 -0.10 15.40
N MET A 41 -12.95 1.12 15.83
CA MET A 41 -11.72 1.79 15.39
C MET A 41 -10.45 1.00 15.73
N ALA A 42 -10.46 0.24 16.82
CA ALA A 42 -9.36 -0.63 17.22
C ALA A 42 -9.14 -1.80 16.25
N ASP A 43 -10.19 -2.28 15.57
CA ASP A 43 -10.10 -3.40 14.61
C ASP A 43 -9.67 -2.91 13.21
N ARG A 44 -9.48 -1.60 13.03
CA ARG A 44 -9.11 -0.95 11.76
C ARG A 44 -7.68 -0.41 11.74
N LEU A 45 -6.92 -0.58 12.84
CA LEU A 45 -5.55 -0.09 13.00
C LEU A 45 -4.55 -1.23 13.20
#